data_AF-A0A935BKK9-F1
#
_entry.id   AF-A0A935BKK9-F1
#
_cell.length_a   1.000
_cell.length_b   1.000
_cell.length_c   1.000
_cell.angle_alpha   90.00
_cell.angle_beta   90.00
_cell.angle_gamma   90.00
#
_symmetry.space_group_name_H-M   'P 1'
#
loop_
_entity.id
_entity.type
_entity.pdbx_description
1 polymer ?
#
loop_
_entity_poly.entity_id
_entity_poly.type
_entity_poly.pdbx_seq_one_letter_code
_entity_poly.pdbx_strand_id
1 'polypeptide(L)'
;MVYQNECSDGYDPNTCSCLPPPTPSPTPTPPFYDPACWDVVLSCGIGYQETYCGCVGWGDYWDGTACNCQGWTPVVVDISGNGFDLTNVAGGVRFDLSGDGISEQLSWTASGSDDAWLAIDLNGNGTIDNGTELFGNFSPQPTPQPGVEKNGFLALAEYDKIANGGNWDGKITRRDLVYTQLTLWQDTNHNGISETDELHSVDDMGLRKLHLDYQESRRTDEHGNRFKYKAKVKDAQDAQLGRWAWDVYLLKQP
;
A
#
# COMPACT_ATOMS: atom_id res chain seq x y z
N MET A 1 -32.47 -51.89 20.74
CA MET A 1 -32.04 -51.90 19.34
C MET A 1 -32.77 -50.76 18.68
N VAL A 2 -32.05 -49.80 18.10
CA VAL A 2 -32.65 -48.66 17.39
C VAL A 2 -32.83 -49.10 15.94
N TYR A 3 -34.01 -48.90 15.36
CA TYR A 3 -34.26 -49.24 13.96
C TYR A 3 -33.96 -48.05 13.05
N GLN A 4 -33.47 -48.31 11.83
CA GLN A 4 -33.02 -47.27 10.88
C GLN A 4 -34.09 -46.21 10.58
N ASN A 5 -35.37 -46.62 10.57
CA ASN A 5 -36.52 -45.76 10.33
C ASN A 5 -36.88 -44.85 11.52
N GLU A 6 -36.20 -44.98 12.66
CA GLU A 6 -36.37 -44.12 13.83
C GLU A 6 -35.34 -42.97 13.89
N CYS A 7 -34.34 -42.94 13.00
CA CYS A 7 -33.29 -41.92 13.00
C CYS A 7 -33.52 -40.84 11.93
N SER A 8 -33.71 -39.59 12.36
CA SER A 8 -33.97 -38.46 11.46
C SER A 8 -32.74 -38.02 10.64
N ASP A 9 -31.54 -38.14 11.20
CA ASP A 9 -30.29 -37.63 10.61
C ASP A 9 -29.36 -38.76 10.10
N GLY A 10 -29.93 -39.96 9.92
CA GLY A 10 -29.22 -41.16 9.47
C GLY A 10 -28.82 -42.13 10.59
N TYR A 11 -28.41 -43.33 10.21
CA TYR A 11 -28.13 -44.45 11.12
C TYR A 11 -26.75 -45.04 10.83
N ASP A 12 -25.96 -45.29 11.87
CA ASP A 12 -24.69 -45.99 11.77
C ASP A 12 -24.89 -47.50 12.01
N PRO A 13 -24.75 -48.34 10.97
CA PRO A 13 -24.94 -49.78 11.09
C PRO A 13 -23.84 -50.50 11.86
N ASN A 14 -22.68 -49.89 12.07
CA ASN A 14 -21.57 -50.52 12.82
C ASN A 14 -21.74 -50.37 14.33
N THR A 15 -22.37 -49.28 14.77
CA THR A 15 -22.59 -48.98 16.20
C THR A 15 -24.04 -49.15 16.62
N CYS A 16 -24.94 -49.44 15.68
CA CYS A 16 -26.37 -49.56 15.89
C CYS A 16 -27.00 -48.34 16.58
N SER A 17 -26.60 -47.13 16.14
CA SER A 17 -27.02 -45.86 16.75
C SER A 17 -27.36 -44.79 15.71
N CYS A 18 -28.19 -43.81 16.08
CA CYS A 18 -28.47 -42.68 15.19
C CYS A 18 -27.26 -41.75 15.10
N LEU A 19 -27.02 -41.21 13.90
CA LEU A 19 -25.99 -40.20 13.72
C LEU A 19 -26.39 -38.93 14.49
N PRO A 20 -25.42 -38.24 15.13
CA PRO A 20 -25.69 -36.95 15.73
C PRO A 20 -26.09 -35.95 14.64
N PRO A 21 -26.99 -34.99 14.95
CA PRO A 21 -27.34 -33.94 14.02
C PRO A 21 -26.08 -33.21 13.55
N PRO A 22 -26.01 -32.81 12.27
CA PRO A 22 -24.88 -32.06 11.76
C PRO A 22 -24.71 -30.80 12.62
N THR A 23 -23.49 -30.57 13.08
CA THR A 23 -23.16 -29.35 13.82
C THR A 23 -23.51 -28.18 12.91
N PRO A 24 -24.31 -27.18 13.37
CA PRO A 24 -24.61 -26.04 12.53
C PRO A 24 -23.29 -25.42 12.08
N SER A 25 -23.11 -25.35 10.76
CA SER A 25 -21.96 -24.65 10.19
C SER A 25 -21.98 -23.23 10.74
N PRO A 26 -20.85 -22.68 11.26
CA PRO A 26 -20.85 -21.33 11.79
C PRO A 26 -21.40 -20.42 10.71
N THR A 27 -22.50 -19.72 11.02
CA THR A 27 -22.99 -18.68 10.13
C THR A 27 -21.84 -17.69 9.97
N PRO A 28 -21.41 -17.35 8.73
CA PRO A 28 -20.36 -16.38 8.54
C PRO A 28 -20.74 -15.13 9.33
N THR A 29 -19.87 -14.76 10.26
CA THR A 29 -20.04 -13.52 11.01
C THR A 29 -20.03 -12.41 9.95
N PRO A 30 -21.08 -11.60 9.82
CA PRO A 30 -21.05 -10.50 8.85
C PRO A 30 -19.82 -9.64 9.13
N PRO A 31 -19.11 -9.15 8.08
CA PRO A 31 -17.93 -8.33 8.27
C PRO A 31 -18.29 -7.16 9.19
N PHE A 32 -17.35 -6.86 10.08
CA PHE A 32 -17.48 -5.89 11.16
C PHE A 32 -18.04 -4.56 10.62
N TYR A 33 -19.30 -4.27 10.93
CA TYR A 33 -19.93 -2.99 10.62
C TYR A 33 -19.26 -1.93 11.50
N ASP A 34 -18.52 -0.99 10.90
CA ASP A 34 -18.05 0.20 11.61
C ASP A 34 -19.20 1.24 11.68
N PRO A 35 -19.77 1.51 12.86
CA PRO A 35 -20.84 2.50 13.00
C PRO A 35 -20.41 3.94 12.70
N ALA A 36 -19.12 4.24 12.55
CA ALA A 36 -18.60 5.58 12.28
C ALA A 36 -18.94 6.11 10.87
N CYS A 37 -19.11 5.25 9.87
CA CYS A 37 -19.38 5.68 8.49
C CYS A 37 -20.87 5.68 8.11
N TRP A 38 -21.78 5.49 9.07
CA TRP A 38 -23.22 5.30 8.82
C TRP A 38 -23.85 6.42 7.96
N ASP A 39 -23.52 7.68 8.22
CA ASP A 39 -24.05 8.82 7.48
C ASP A 39 -23.56 8.88 6.02
N VAL A 40 -22.34 8.40 5.75
CA VAL A 40 -21.74 8.37 4.40
C VAL A 40 -22.26 7.16 3.62
N VAL A 41 -22.34 6.00 4.27
CA VAL A 41 -22.83 4.75 3.66
C VAL A 41 -24.31 4.86 3.28
N LEU A 42 -25.16 5.54 4.06
CA LEU A 42 -26.57 5.75 3.69
C LEU A 42 -26.76 6.62 2.43
N SER A 43 -25.78 7.44 2.07
CA SER A 43 -25.81 8.24 0.83
C SER A 43 -25.48 7.42 -0.43
N CYS A 44 -24.88 6.24 -0.24
CA CYS A 44 -24.54 5.28 -1.27
C CYS A 44 -25.55 4.14 -1.24
N GLY A 45 -26.45 4.08 -2.23
CA GLY A 45 -27.63 3.22 -2.23
C GLY A 45 -27.40 1.76 -1.77
N ILE A 46 -28.37 1.25 -1.01
CA ILE A 46 -28.35 -0.09 -0.39
C ILE A 46 -28.34 -1.21 -1.45
N GLY A 47 -27.33 -2.10 -1.42
CA GLY A 47 -27.41 -3.37 -2.16
C GLY A 47 -26.09 -4.13 -2.35
N TYR A 48 -25.81 -5.05 -1.41
CA TYR A 48 -25.01 -6.29 -1.55
C TYR A 48 -23.48 -6.24 -1.71
N GLN A 49 -22.81 -6.97 -0.80
CA GLN A 49 -21.47 -7.61 -0.84
C GLN A 49 -20.29 -6.78 -1.34
N GLU A 50 -19.37 -6.45 -0.40
CA GLU A 50 -17.98 -5.99 -0.58
C GLU A 50 -17.73 -4.80 -1.53
N THR A 51 -18.77 -4.27 -2.15
CA THR A 51 -18.66 -3.32 -3.25
C THR A 51 -19.59 -2.13 -2.98
N TYR A 52 -18.98 -1.00 -2.61
CA TYR A 52 -19.33 0.37 -2.99
C TYR A 52 -20.27 1.26 -2.15
N CYS A 53 -19.69 2.31 -1.56
CA CYS A 53 -19.76 3.63 -2.19
C CYS A 53 -18.82 3.62 -3.41
N GLY A 54 -19.34 3.76 -4.63
CA GLY A 54 -18.60 3.68 -5.89
C GLY A 54 -17.28 4.45 -5.87
N CYS A 55 -16.13 3.82 -5.63
CA CYS A 55 -14.83 4.40 -5.92
C CYS A 55 -14.62 4.31 -7.44
N VAL A 56 -15.43 5.08 -8.18
CA VAL A 56 -15.52 4.98 -9.64
C VAL A 56 -14.33 5.74 -10.25
N GLY A 57 -13.49 5.02 -10.98
CA GLY A 57 -12.66 5.63 -12.04
C GLY A 57 -11.19 5.24 -12.11
N TRP A 58 -10.58 4.68 -11.05
CA TRP A 58 -9.10 4.59 -10.99
C TRP A 58 -8.52 3.36 -10.25
N GLY A 59 -9.38 2.42 -9.82
CA GLY A 59 -8.96 1.27 -9.00
C GLY A 59 -8.80 1.60 -7.50
N ASP A 60 -9.32 2.74 -7.07
CA ASP A 60 -9.39 3.18 -5.67
C ASP A 60 -10.18 2.18 -4.81
N TYR A 61 -9.79 2.01 -3.54
CA TYR A 61 -10.50 1.16 -2.58
C TYR A 61 -11.24 2.01 -1.54
N TRP A 62 -12.29 1.43 -0.95
CA TRP A 62 -13.01 2.07 0.14
C TRP A 62 -12.30 1.81 1.47
N ASP A 63 -11.85 2.88 2.14
CA ASP A 63 -11.35 2.80 3.50
C ASP A 63 -12.51 3.02 4.49
N GLY A 64 -12.91 1.95 5.18
CA GLY A 64 -13.99 1.99 6.17
C GLY A 64 -13.63 2.69 7.48
N THR A 65 -12.36 2.98 7.74
CA THR A 65 -11.92 3.79 8.89
C THR A 65 -11.89 5.28 8.53
N ALA A 66 -11.46 5.62 7.32
CA ALA A 66 -11.44 7.01 6.83
C ALA A 66 -12.77 7.47 6.21
N CYS A 67 -13.70 6.55 5.98
CA CYS A 67 -14.98 6.76 5.32
C CYS A 67 -14.86 7.47 3.95
N ASN A 68 -13.82 7.13 3.16
CA ASN A 68 -13.60 7.70 1.83
C ASN A 68 -12.92 6.71 0.87
N CYS A 69 -12.89 7.07 -0.42
CA CYS A 69 -12.13 6.34 -1.42
C CYS A 69 -10.67 6.76 -1.38
N GLN A 70 -9.77 5.80 -1.23
CA GLN A 70 -8.33 6.01 -1.20
C GLN A 70 -7.67 5.39 -2.44
N GLY A 71 -6.65 6.08 -2.93
CA GLY A 71 -5.78 5.54 -3.97
C GLY A 71 -4.77 4.56 -3.41
N TRP A 72 -4.11 3.85 -4.33
CA TRP A 72 -3.05 2.91 -4.01
C TRP A 72 -1.72 3.61 -4.23
N THR A 73 -0.89 3.66 -3.19
CA THR A 73 0.28 4.51 -3.22
C THR A 73 1.55 3.74 -2.94
N PRO A 74 2.59 4.11 -3.68
CA PRO A 74 3.86 4.34 -3.03
C PRO A 74 4.48 5.71 -3.36
N VAL A 75 5.61 5.97 -2.71
CA VAL A 75 6.45 7.14 -2.87
C VAL A 75 7.49 6.85 -3.95
N VAL A 76 7.52 7.70 -4.97
CA VAL A 76 8.51 7.70 -6.05
C VAL A 76 9.44 8.90 -5.92
N VAL A 77 10.69 8.72 -6.36
CA VAL A 77 11.70 9.77 -6.43
C VAL A 77 12.24 9.84 -7.86
N ASP A 78 12.17 11.04 -8.43
CA ASP A 78 12.86 11.39 -9.69
C ASP A 78 14.35 11.57 -9.39
N ILE A 79 15.18 10.64 -9.89
CA ILE A 79 16.61 10.57 -9.55
C ILE A 79 17.44 11.49 -10.45
N SER A 80 17.11 11.67 -11.71
CA SER A 80 17.89 12.53 -12.62
C SER A 80 17.40 13.99 -12.62
N GLY A 81 16.20 14.26 -12.09
CA GLY A 81 15.53 15.55 -12.11
C GLY A 81 14.93 15.88 -13.49
N ASN A 82 14.61 14.88 -14.31
CA ASN A 82 14.15 15.04 -15.69
C ASN A 82 12.61 14.99 -15.83
N GLY A 83 11.88 14.76 -14.74
CA GLY A 83 10.44 14.49 -14.75
C GLY A 83 10.12 13.10 -14.22
N PHE A 84 8.85 12.72 -14.28
CA PHE A 84 8.43 11.35 -13.97
C PHE A 84 7.98 10.68 -15.27
N ASP A 85 8.41 9.45 -15.49
CA ASP A 85 8.05 8.57 -16.59
C ASP A 85 7.33 7.34 -16.02
N LEU A 86 6.01 7.44 -15.95
CA LEU A 86 5.12 6.37 -15.49
C LEU A 86 4.29 5.84 -16.64
N THR A 87 3.79 4.62 -16.52
CA THR A 87 2.93 3.97 -17.50
C THR A 87 1.45 4.14 -17.14
N ASN A 88 0.56 3.79 -18.07
CA ASN A 88 -0.83 3.49 -17.73
C ASN A 88 -0.95 2.04 -17.21
N VAL A 89 -2.12 1.67 -16.68
CA VAL A 89 -2.35 0.32 -16.13
C VAL A 89 -2.09 -0.82 -17.14
N ALA A 90 -2.41 -0.61 -18.42
CA ALA A 90 -2.25 -1.63 -19.46
C ALA A 90 -0.77 -1.87 -19.84
N GLY A 91 0.08 -0.86 -19.67
CA GLY A 91 1.51 -0.94 -19.91
C GLY A 91 2.35 -1.11 -18.65
N GLY A 92 1.74 -1.22 -17.47
CA GLY A 92 2.46 -1.40 -16.21
C GLY A 92 2.71 -2.86 -15.86
N VAL A 93 2.91 -3.15 -14.58
CA VAL A 93 3.41 -4.45 -14.08
C VAL A 93 2.40 -5.14 -13.16
N ARG A 94 2.71 -6.38 -12.77
CA ARG A 94 2.02 -7.07 -11.67
C ARG A 94 2.87 -7.03 -10.41
N PHE A 95 2.35 -6.44 -9.35
CA PHE A 95 3.00 -6.34 -8.04
C PHE A 95 1.94 -6.43 -6.95
N ASP A 96 2.27 -7.02 -5.80
CA ASP A 96 1.37 -7.08 -4.63
C ASP A 96 1.53 -5.80 -3.81
N LEU A 97 0.81 -4.75 -4.19
CA LEU A 97 0.90 -3.45 -3.51
C LEU A 97 0.10 -3.41 -2.21
N SER A 98 -0.90 -4.28 -2.03
CA SER A 98 -1.67 -4.33 -0.78
C SER A 98 -1.00 -5.16 0.32
N GLY A 99 -0.09 -6.07 -0.05
CA GLY A 99 0.53 -7.03 0.86
C GLY A 99 -0.39 -8.17 1.26
N ASP A 100 -1.41 -8.48 0.45
CA ASP A 100 -2.38 -9.54 0.73
C ASP A 100 -2.02 -10.90 0.08
N GLY A 101 -0.90 -10.94 -0.64
CA GLY A 101 -0.40 -12.10 -1.37
C GLY A 101 -0.93 -12.22 -2.80
N ILE A 102 -1.71 -11.24 -3.30
CA ILE A 102 -2.31 -11.24 -4.64
C ILE A 102 -1.80 -10.04 -5.43
N SER A 103 -0.96 -10.29 -6.44
CA SER A 103 -0.46 -9.20 -7.29
C SER A 103 -1.55 -8.54 -8.13
N GLU A 104 -1.63 -7.21 -8.04
CA GLU A 104 -2.48 -6.36 -8.86
C GLU A 104 -1.81 -5.95 -10.16
N GLN A 105 -2.59 -5.73 -11.22
CA GLN A 105 -2.10 -5.05 -12.42
C GLN A 105 -2.14 -3.54 -12.17
N LEU A 106 -0.96 -2.91 -12.15
CA LEU A 106 -0.78 -1.52 -11.76
C LEU A 106 -0.08 -0.74 -12.86
N SER A 107 -0.40 0.54 -13.03
CA SER A 107 0.55 1.48 -13.63
C SER A 107 1.84 1.50 -12.82
N TRP A 108 2.97 1.77 -13.47
CA TRP A 108 4.29 1.63 -12.86
C TRP A 108 5.29 2.65 -13.41
N THR A 109 6.52 2.71 -12.90
CA THR A 109 7.63 3.39 -13.57
C THR A 109 7.83 2.78 -14.95
N ALA A 110 8.20 3.56 -15.96
CA ALA A 110 8.47 3.02 -17.29
C ALA A 110 9.80 2.25 -17.35
N SER A 111 9.92 1.33 -18.31
CA SER A 111 11.17 0.58 -18.54
C SER A 111 12.35 1.51 -18.80
N GLY A 112 13.44 1.29 -18.07
CA GLY A 112 14.63 2.13 -18.14
C GLY A 112 14.45 3.55 -17.59
N SER A 113 13.35 3.85 -16.91
CA SER A 113 13.16 5.11 -16.19
C SER A 113 14.21 5.25 -15.09
N ASP A 114 14.59 6.49 -14.81
CA ASP A 114 15.40 6.82 -13.64
C ASP A 114 14.57 6.98 -12.36
N ASP A 115 13.24 6.99 -12.47
CA ASP A 115 12.36 7.03 -11.31
C ASP A 115 12.53 5.78 -10.45
N ALA A 116 12.55 5.99 -9.13
CA ALA A 116 12.75 4.91 -8.18
C ALA A 116 11.69 4.92 -7.08
N TRP A 117 11.18 3.74 -6.72
CA TRP A 117 10.32 3.58 -5.56
C TRP A 117 11.15 3.66 -4.29
N LEU A 118 10.69 4.43 -3.30
CA LEU A 118 11.31 4.48 -1.99
C LEU A 118 10.81 3.29 -1.15
N ALA A 119 11.76 2.49 -0.66
CA ALA A 119 11.44 1.23 -0.01
C ALA A 119 12.36 0.94 1.19
N ILE A 120 11.98 -0.08 1.96
CA ILE A 120 12.76 -0.70 3.01
C ILE A 120 12.42 -2.19 3.02
N ASP A 121 13.45 -3.05 2.92
CA ASP A 121 13.31 -4.50 3.12
C ASP A 121 13.06 -4.75 4.61
N LEU A 122 11.80 -4.96 4.98
CA LEU A 122 11.37 -5.09 6.36
C LEU A 122 11.63 -6.49 6.90
N ASN A 123 11.60 -7.49 6.02
CA ASN A 123 11.72 -8.89 6.41
C ASN A 123 13.17 -9.42 6.28
N GLY A 124 14.07 -8.66 5.64
CA GLY A 124 15.49 -8.95 5.49
C GLY A 124 15.80 -10.03 4.46
N ASN A 125 14.92 -10.25 3.47
CA ASN A 125 15.10 -11.29 2.46
C ASN A 125 15.92 -10.83 1.24
N GLY A 126 16.28 -9.55 1.15
CA GLY A 126 17.08 -8.96 0.09
C GLY A 126 16.28 -8.53 -1.15
N THR A 127 14.95 -8.53 -1.07
CA THR A 127 14.04 -8.10 -2.14
C THR A 127 12.94 -7.22 -1.56
N ILE A 128 12.32 -6.40 -2.41
CA ILE A 128 11.09 -5.69 -2.08
C ILE A 128 9.93 -6.47 -2.68
N ASP A 129 9.23 -7.25 -1.85
CA ASP A 129 8.31 -8.29 -2.35
C ASP A 129 6.83 -7.87 -2.33
N ASN A 130 6.48 -6.84 -1.55
CA ASN A 130 5.12 -6.31 -1.52
C ASN A 130 5.06 -4.84 -1.03
N GLY A 131 3.88 -4.23 -1.11
CA GLY A 131 3.68 -2.82 -0.80
C GLY A 131 3.81 -2.42 0.67
N THR A 132 3.90 -3.37 1.61
CA THR A 132 4.27 -3.04 3.00
C THR A 132 5.74 -2.58 3.12
N GLU A 133 6.57 -2.95 2.14
CA GLU A 133 7.99 -2.59 2.04
C GLU A 133 8.23 -1.35 1.14
N LEU A 134 7.23 -0.93 0.38
CA LEU A 134 7.21 0.36 -0.30
C LEU A 134 6.64 1.42 0.64
N PHE A 135 7.22 2.62 0.69
CA PHE A 135 6.64 3.73 1.45
C PHE A 135 5.38 4.26 0.76
N GLY A 136 4.23 4.16 1.40
CA GLY A 136 2.91 4.47 0.87
C GLY A 136 1.84 4.32 1.96
N ASN A 137 0.59 4.09 1.55
CA ASN A 137 -0.55 3.90 2.45
C ASN A 137 -0.64 2.47 3.01
N PHE A 138 -0.05 1.49 2.33
CA PHE A 138 0.05 0.10 2.78
C PHE A 138 1.26 -0.16 3.69
N SER A 139 2.22 0.76 3.77
CA SER A 139 3.33 0.63 4.72
C SER A 139 2.82 0.63 6.17
N PRO A 140 3.45 -0.14 7.07
CA PRO A 140 3.13 -0.14 8.48
C PRO A 140 3.18 1.28 9.08
N GLN A 141 2.03 1.79 9.48
CA GLN A 141 1.88 3.10 10.11
C GLN A 141 0.63 3.14 11.00
N PRO A 142 0.62 3.94 12.08
CA PRO A 142 -0.57 4.15 12.90
C PRO A 142 -1.74 4.68 12.07
N THR A 143 -2.96 4.44 12.54
CA THR A 143 -4.13 5.14 12.00
C THR A 143 -3.97 6.64 12.23
N PRO A 144 -4.01 7.48 11.17
CA PRO A 144 -3.88 8.92 11.32
C PRO A 144 -5.13 9.53 11.96
N GLN A 145 -5.05 10.83 12.25
CA GLN A 145 -6.21 11.58 12.77
C GLN A 145 -7.37 11.56 11.76
N PRO A 146 -8.64 11.62 12.21
CA PRO A 146 -9.79 11.69 11.31
C PRO A 146 -9.64 12.79 10.25
N GLY A 147 -9.91 12.44 8.99
CA GLY A 147 -9.77 13.36 7.84
C GLY A 147 -8.36 13.45 7.26
N VAL A 148 -7.40 12.68 7.76
CA VAL A 148 -6.07 12.51 7.16
C VAL A 148 -5.96 11.11 6.58
N GLU A 149 -5.51 11.00 5.34
CA GLU A 149 -5.28 9.71 4.67
C GLU A 149 -3.88 9.19 4.99
N LYS A 150 -3.74 7.87 5.14
CA LYS A 150 -2.43 7.21 5.20
C LYS A 150 -1.65 7.52 3.93
N ASN A 151 -0.35 7.72 4.06
CA ASN A 151 0.56 8.01 2.95
C ASN A 151 2.01 7.70 3.36
N GLY A 152 2.90 7.61 2.38
CA GLY A 152 4.28 7.23 2.59
C GLY A 152 5.08 8.21 3.43
N PHE A 153 4.72 9.51 3.45
CA PHE A 153 5.39 10.48 4.32
C PHE A 153 4.99 10.33 5.79
N LEU A 154 3.75 9.94 6.07
CA LEU A 154 3.34 9.56 7.42
C LEU A 154 4.04 8.28 7.88
N ALA A 155 4.18 7.29 7.00
CA ALA A 155 4.96 6.09 7.29
C ALA A 155 6.44 6.41 7.57
N LEU A 156 7.08 7.28 6.77
CA LEU A 156 8.44 7.75 7.01
C LEU A 156 8.57 8.49 8.34
N ALA A 157 7.58 9.27 8.73
CA ALA A 157 7.60 10.03 9.99
C ALA A 157 7.63 9.13 11.24
N GLU A 158 7.18 7.88 11.15
CA GLU A 158 7.37 6.91 12.23
C GLU A 158 8.85 6.67 12.52
N TYR A 159 9.70 6.65 11.50
CA TYR A 159 11.14 6.41 11.65
C TYR A 159 11.95 7.64 12.11
N ASP A 160 11.39 8.84 12.02
CA ASP A 160 11.97 10.05 12.64
C ASP A 160 11.71 10.11 14.16
N LYS A 161 10.75 9.32 14.67
CA LYS A 161 10.49 9.29 16.12
C LYS A 161 11.68 8.73 16.88
N ILE A 162 11.97 9.33 18.04
CA ILE A 162 13.01 8.87 18.97
C ILE A 162 12.86 7.38 19.31
N ALA A 163 11.62 6.91 19.48
CA ALA A 163 11.33 5.51 19.80
C ALA A 163 11.81 4.51 18.73
N ASN A 164 11.92 4.96 17.47
CA ASN A 164 12.35 4.16 16.32
C ASN A 164 13.77 4.53 15.86
N GLY A 165 14.54 5.21 16.71
CA GLY A 165 15.93 5.58 16.42
C GLY A 165 16.09 6.81 15.53
N GLY A 166 15.03 7.58 15.35
CA GLY A 166 15.12 8.92 14.77
C GLY A 166 15.45 9.99 15.81
N ASN A 167 15.38 11.24 15.39
CA ASN A 167 15.75 12.38 16.23
C ASN A 167 14.66 13.47 16.34
N TRP A 168 13.53 13.25 15.66
CA TRP A 168 12.32 14.05 15.67
C TRP A 168 12.53 15.48 15.14
N ASP A 169 13.37 15.61 14.11
CA ASP A 169 13.68 16.90 13.48
C ASP A 169 12.94 17.14 12.15
N GLY A 170 11.97 16.28 11.83
CA GLY A 170 11.07 16.42 10.69
C GLY A 170 11.71 16.05 9.35
N LYS A 171 12.83 15.32 9.37
CA LYS A 171 13.48 14.81 8.17
C LYS A 171 14.21 13.49 8.46
N ILE A 172 14.23 12.62 7.46
CA ILE A 172 15.07 11.43 7.50
C ILE A 172 16.44 11.79 6.92
N THR A 173 17.48 11.57 7.72
CA THR A 173 18.87 11.83 7.40
C THR A 173 19.76 10.73 7.99
N ARG A 174 21.08 10.80 7.73
CA ARG A 174 22.08 9.92 8.37
C ARG A 174 22.09 9.91 9.91
N ARG A 175 21.33 10.79 10.57
CA ARG A 175 21.16 10.79 12.03
C ARG A 175 20.08 9.82 12.52
N ASP A 176 19.27 9.32 11.61
CA ASP A 176 18.14 8.42 11.88
C ASP A 176 18.54 6.99 11.52
N LEU A 177 18.27 6.03 12.41
CA LEU A 177 18.68 4.63 12.22
C LEU A 177 18.13 3.99 10.94
N VAL A 178 16.98 4.44 10.46
CA VAL A 178 16.36 3.93 9.23
C VAL A 178 17.17 4.31 7.98
N TYR A 179 17.95 5.39 8.00
CA TYR A 179 18.51 5.97 6.76
C TYR A 179 19.38 4.98 5.99
N THR A 180 20.16 4.14 6.68
CA THR A 180 21.01 3.15 6.02
C THR A 180 20.26 1.91 5.54
N GLN A 181 18.98 1.77 5.92
CA GLN A 181 18.10 0.69 5.51
C GLN A 181 17.20 1.11 4.34
N LEU A 182 17.07 2.42 4.08
CA LEU A 182 16.31 2.91 2.94
C LEU A 182 16.99 2.53 1.63
N THR A 183 16.17 2.00 0.72
CA THR A 183 16.58 1.66 -0.64
C THR A 183 15.70 2.40 -1.65
N LEU A 184 16.25 2.57 -2.85
CA LEU A 184 15.58 3.06 -4.04
C LEU A 184 15.54 1.91 -5.03
N TRP A 185 14.34 1.45 -5.35
CA TRP A 185 14.12 0.40 -6.32
C TRP A 185 13.83 1.01 -7.69
N GLN A 186 14.78 0.85 -8.62
CA GLN A 186 14.62 1.19 -10.03
C GLN A 186 14.32 -0.09 -10.81
N ASP A 187 13.05 -0.35 -11.10
CA ASP A 187 12.61 -1.49 -11.93
C ASP A 187 12.98 -1.24 -13.41
N THR A 188 14.26 -1.44 -13.72
CA THR A 188 14.85 -1.07 -15.00
C THR A 188 14.33 -1.95 -16.14
N ASN A 189 14.05 -3.22 -15.85
CA ASN A 189 13.56 -4.17 -16.84
C ASN A 189 12.03 -4.24 -16.93
N HIS A 190 11.33 -3.53 -16.03
CA HIS A 190 9.87 -3.35 -16.03
C HIS A 190 9.10 -4.66 -15.82
N ASN A 191 9.56 -5.49 -14.89
CA ASN A 191 8.95 -6.79 -14.61
C ASN A 191 8.13 -6.83 -13.31
N GLY A 192 8.18 -5.78 -12.47
CA GLY A 192 7.51 -5.72 -11.18
C GLY A 192 8.11 -6.63 -10.10
N ILE A 193 9.34 -7.12 -10.29
CA ILE A 193 10.06 -8.00 -9.38
C ILE A 193 11.33 -7.27 -8.95
N SER A 194 11.48 -7.07 -7.65
CA SER A 194 12.68 -6.45 -7.12
C SER A 194 13.89 -7.40 -7.22
N GLU A 195 14.86 -7.02 -8.03
CA GLU A 195 16.13 -7.74 -8.20
C GLU A 195 17.29 -6.98 -7.54
N THR A 196 18.35 -7.70 -7.15
CA THR A 196 19.41 -7.12 -6.32
C THR A 196 20.18 -6.00 -7.03
N ASP A 197 20.32 -6.08 -8.35
CA ASP A 197 20.95 -5.06 -9.19
C ASP A 197 20.07 -3.82 -9.46
N GLU A 198 18.79 -3.90 -9.11
CA GLU A 198 17.81 -2.80 -9.20
C GLU A 198 17.65 -2.04 -7.87
N LEU A 199 18.23 -2.54 -6.79
CA LEU A 199 18.17 -1.95 -5.46
C LEU A 199 19.41 -1.10 -5.19
N HIS A 200 19.18 0.17 -4.94
CA HIS A 200 20.23 1.14 -4.72
C HIS A 200 20.08 1.83 -3.37
N SER A 201 21.18 1.98 -2.63
CA SER A 201 21.11 2.74 -1.39
C SER A 201 20.76 4.20 -1.69
N VAL A 202 19.96 4.82 -0.81
CA VAL A 202 19.64 6.26 -0.91
C VAL A 202 20.89 7.14 -0.96
N ASP A 203 21.98 6.67 -0.36
CA ASP A 203 23.23 7.40 -0.31
C ASP A 203 23.98 7.44 -1.65
N ASP A 204 24.03 6.30 -2.33
CA ASP A 204 24.67 6.15 -3.64
C ASP A 204 23.95 6.97 -4.71
N MET A 205 22.62 7.10 -4.58
CA MET A 205 21.79 7.94 -5.45
C MET A 205 21.78 9.42 -5.07
N GLY A 206 22.51 9.81 -4.01
CA GLY A 206 22.66 11.20 -3.58
C GLY A 206 21.45 11.76 -2.82
N LEU A 207 20.51 10.92 -2.38
CA LEU A 207 19.37 11.29 -1.57
C LEU A 207 19.80 11.39 -0.09
N ARG A 208 20.16 12.59 0.37
CA ARG A 208 20.77 12.80 1.70
C ARG A 208 19.81 13.25 2.78
N LYS A 209 18.77 13.98 2.40
CA LYS A 209 17.75 14.47 3.32
C LYS A 209 16.38 14.33 2.67
N LEU A 210 15.51 13.60 3.35
CA LEU A 210 14.12 13.46 2.98
C LEU A 210 13.26 14.24 3.97
N HIS A 211 12.63 15.30 3.50
CA HIS A 211 11.74 16.10 4.34
C HIS A 211 10.42 15.40 4.59
N LEU A 212 9.83 15.61 5.77
CA LEU A 212 8.52 15.07 6.15
C LEU A 212 7.39 16.10 6.09
N ASP A 213 7.70 17.38 5.82
CA ASP A 213 6.73 18.45 5.59
C ASP A 213 6.10 18.36 4.19
N TYR A 214 5.35 17.29 3.94
CA TYR A 214 4.70 17.06 2.66
C TYR A 214 3.61 18.10 2.37
N GLN A 215 3.38 18.35 1.08
CA GLN A 215 2.36 19.26 0.59
C GLN A 215 1.43 18.52 -0.38
N GLU A 216 0.13 18.82 -0.30
CA GLU A 216 -0.82 18.32 -1.27
C GLU A 216 -0.58 18.92 -2.65
N SER A 217 -0.85 18.12 -3.66
CA SER A 217 -0.79 18.45 -5.07
C SER A 217 -2.00 17.86 -5.78
N ARG A 218 -2.36 18.49 -6.91
CA ARG A 218 -3.43 18.05 -7.82
C ARG A 218 -2.89 17.69 -9.19
N ARG A 219 -1.60 17.35 -9.27
CA ARG A 219 -0.93 16.95 -10.50
C ARG A 219 -1.39 15.56 -10.90
N THR A 220 -1.67 15.39 -12.18
CA THR A 220 -1.93 14.12 -12.84
C THR A 220 -1.11 14.09 -14.13
N ASP A 221 -0.50 12.97 -14.45
CA ASP A 221 0.22 12.81 -15.72
C ASP A 221 -0.73 12.49 -16.90
N GLU A 222 -0.19 12.28 -18.09
CA GLU A 222 -0.98 11.88 -19.27
C GLU A 222 -1.63 10.49 -19.15
N HIS A 223 -1.17 9.64 -18.24
CA HIS A 223 -1.64 8.27 -18.07
C HIS A 223 -2.74 8.14 -17.02
N GLY A 224 -2.88 9.14 -16.14
CA GLY A 224 -3.88 9.19 -15.07
C GLY A 224 -3.32 8.97 -13.66
N ASN A 225 -2.01 8.78 -13.51
CA ASN A 225 -1.38 8.67 -12.19
C ASN A 225 -1.48 10.00 -11.45
N ARG A 226 -1.95 9.98 -10.19
CA ARG A 226 -2.20 11.22 -9.42
C ARG A 226 -1.09 11.43 -8.41
N PHE A 227 -0.32 12.48 -8.61
CA PHE A 227 0.79 12.90 -7.77
C PHE A 227 0.24 13.72 -6.59
N LYS A 228 -0.18 13.02 -5.52
CA LYS A 228 -1.05 13.55 -4.46
C LYS A 228 -0.27 14.33 -3.41
N TYR A 229 0.81 13.80 -2.89
CA TYR A 229 1.65 14.49 -1.90
C TYR A 229 3.07 14.61 -2.41
N LYS A 230 3.76 15.69 -2.05
CA LYS A 230 5.18 15.88 -2.37
C LYS A 230 5.95 16.38 -1.18
N ALA A 231 7.19 15.92 -1.03
CA ALA A 231 8.13 16.44 -0.06
C ALA A 231 9.49 16.72 -0.70
N LYS A 232 10.27 17.60 -0.06
CA LYS A 232 11.57 18.01 -0.59
C LYS A 232 12.60 16.89 -0.39
N VAL A 233 13.41 16.71 -1.42
CA VAL A 233 14.63 15.93 -1.39
C VAL A 233 15.80 16.90 -1.49
N LYS A 234 16.83 16.72 -0.68
CA LYS A 234 18.06 17.51 -0.78
C LYS A 234 19.31 16.65 -0.83
N ASP A 235 20.33 17.19 -1.48
CA ASP A 235 21.67 16.60 -1.57
C ASP A 235 22.57 16.93 -0.36
N ALA A 236 23.83 16.55 -0.46
CA ALA A 236 24.85 16.77 0.56
C ALA A 236 25.19 18.25 0.78
N GLN A 237 24.94 19.10 -0.23
CA GLN A 237 25.22 20.53 -0.21
C GLN A 237 24.01 21.37 0.23
N ASP A 238 22.92 20.70 0.65
CA ASP A 238 21.63 21.32 0.96
C ASP A 238 21.00 22.04 -0.24
N ALA A 239 21.52 21.82 -1.45
CA ALA A 239 20.90 22.29 -2.66
C ALA A 239 19.64 21.48 -2.88
N GLN A 240 18.55 22.18 -3.19
CA GLN A 240 17.41 21.52 -3.78
C GLN A 240 17.83 21.11 -5.18
N LEU A 241 18.21 19.84 -5.33
CA LEU A 241 18.18 19.20 -6.63
C LEU A 241 16.73 19.34 -7.14
N GLY A 242 16.47 19.50 -8.43
CA GLY A 242 15.10 19.56 -8.97
C GLY A 242 14.20 18.35 -8.60
N ARG A 243 14.75 17.40 -7.84
CA ARG A 243 14.17 16.19 -7.26
C ARG A 243 13.18 16.51 -6.15
N TRP A 244 12.07 15.79 -6.20
CA TRP A 244 11.03 15.75 -5.19
C TRP A 244 10.69 14.29 -4.96
N ALA A 245 10.33 13.94 -3.72
CA ALA A 245 9.67 12.69 -3.45
C ALA A 245 8.17 12.93 -3.59
N TRP A 246 7.46 12.00 -4.22
CA TRP A 246 6.04 12.10 -4.48
C TRP A 246 5.33 10.84 -4.06
N ASP A 247 4.29 11.00 -3.26
CA ASP A 247 3.32 9.94 -3.00
C ASP A 247 2.29 9.94 -4.14
N VAL A 248 2.25 8.86 -4.91
CA VAL A 248 1.53 8.78 -6.18
C VAL A 248 0.45 7.73 -6.09
N TYR A 249 -0.76 8.12 -6.46
CA TYR A 249 -1.89 7.19 -6.55
C TYR A 249 -1.78 6.54 -7.93
N LEU A 250 -1.35 5.29 -7.94
CA LEU A 250 -1.25 4.44 -9.11
C LEU A 250 -2.64 4.02 -9.58
N LEU A 251 -2.75 3.79 -10.88
CA LEU A 251 -3.90 3.15 -11.49
C LEU A 251 -3.85 1.65 -11.27
N LYS A 252 -4.98 1.08 -10.87
CA LYS A 252 -5.15 -0.37 -10.72
C LYS A 252 -6.23 -0.87 -11.66
N GLN A 253 -6.02 -2.05 -12.24
CA GLN A 253 -7.08 -2.73 -12.99
C GLN A 253 -8.18 -3.16 -12.01
N PRO A 254 -9.45 -2.76 -12.26
CA PRO A 254 -10.58 -3.12 -11.39
C PRO A 254 -10.77 -4.62 -11.20
#